data_AF-A0A9W6NK80-F1
#
_entry.id   AF-A0A9W6NK80-F1
#
_cell.length_a   1.000
_cell.length_b   1.000
_cell.length_c   1.000
_cell.angle_alpha   90.00
_cell.angle_beta   90.00
_cell.angle_gamma   90.00
#
_symmetry.space_group_name_H-M   'P 1'
#
loop_
_entity.id
_entity.type
_entity.pdbx_description
1 polymer ?
#
loop_
_entity_poly.entity_id
_entity_poly.type
_entity_poly.pdbx_seq_one_letter_code
_entity_poly.pdbx_strand_id
1 'polypeptide(L)'
;MNPQQLPPDQTAPGWPTNPPSGAIPTHAMPTSAVPISAIPTGAVPTSAGPVEPRRSRRVTVVAVLAVVFLLAFVGNGVAVLAVQARLNNEKAKLSTELAARQHAEAAARADLETRFKQADLPRKLQTVRDRDRAASDALIAWGTSSQPLSGLKTIRQARNSCQAAVIDYDATAAQFPDDLLVGLPNRINLNDESTNCGR
;
A
#
# COMPACT_ATOMS: atom_id res chain seq x y z
N MET A 1 16.34 -50.68 3.64
CA MET A 1 14.91 -50.67 3.98
C MET A 1 14.74 -50.09 5.38
N ASN A 2 14.37 -48.82 5.45
CA ASN A 2 13.63 -48.22 6.56
C ASN A 2 12.99 -46.92 6.00
N PRO A 3 11.66 -46.83 5.87
CA PRO A 3 10.97 -45.64 5.39
C PRO A 3 10.57 -44.78 6.59
N GLN A 4 11.29 -43.67 6.78
CA GLN A 4 10.90 -42.56 7.66
C GLN A 4 10.93 -41.31 6.77
N GLN A 5 9.85 -41.07 6.04
CA GLN A 5 8.76 -40.18 6.45
C GLN A 5 9.27 -38.73 6.57
N LEU A 6 9.29 -38.04 5.43
CA LEU A 6 9.41 -36.59 5.40
C LEU A 6 8.17 -35.96 6.05
N PRO A 7 8.33 -34.90 6.86
CA PRO A 7 7.20 -34.11 7.32
C PRO A 7 6.52 -33.40 6.13
N PRO A 8 5.19 -33.39 6.05
CA PRO A 8 4.47 -32.57 5.09
C PRO A 8 4.46 -31.11 5.54
N ASP A 9 4.68 -30.23 4.57
CA ASP A 9 3.94 -28.98 4.38
C ASP A 9 3.77 -28.09 5.63
N GLN A 10 4.70 -27.13 5.79
CA GLN A 10 4.48 -25.98 6.68
C GLN A 10 4.52 -24.68 5.88
N THR A 11 3.29 -24.30 5.50
CA THR A 11 2.70 -22.97 5.65
C THR A 11 3.32 -21.84 4.83
N ALA A 12 2.78 -21.70 3.62
CA ALA A 12 2.53 -20.41 3.00
C ALA A 12 1.84 -19.45 4.01
N PRO A 13 2.10 -18.14 3.96
CA PRO A 13 1.29 -17.16 4.66
C PRO A 13 -0.12 -17.17 4.06
N GLY A 14 -1.01 -17.94 4.67
CA GLY A 14 -2.44 -17.88 4.41
C GLY A 14 -2.93 -16.48 4.74
N TRP A 15 -3.22 -15.69 3.72
CA TRP A 15 -4.09 -14.54 3.88
C TRP A 15 -5.42 -15.07 4.42
N PRO A 16 -5.91 -14.60 5.57
CA PRO A 16 -7.18 -15.05 6.11
C PRO A 16 -8.28 -14.71 5.10
N THR A 17 -8.80 -15.72 4.39
CA THR A 17 -9.94 -15.60 3.48
C THR A 17 -11.27 -15.76 4.22
N ASN A 18 -11.34 -15.24 5.45
CA ASN A 18 -12.61 -14.96 6.08
C ASN A 18 -12.70 -13.44 6.23
N PRO A 19 -13.62 -12.75 5.52
CA PRO A 19 -14.06 -11.48 6.06
C PRO A 19 -14.57 -11.77 7.48
N PRO A 20 -14.20 -10.99 8.51
CA PRO A 20 -15.01 -11.02 9.70
C PRO A 20 -16.42 -10.71 9.22
N SER A 21 -17.37 -11.62 9.44
CA SER A 21 -18.77 -11.26 9.54
C SER A 21 -18.89 -10.42 10.81
N GLY A 22 -18.28 -9.23 10.77
CA GLY A 22 -18.42 -8.21 11.76
C GLY A 22 -19.86 -7.82 11.70
N ALA A 23 -20.61 -8.26 12.71
CA ALA A 23 -21.88 -7.67 13.05
C ALA A 23 -21.69 -6.16 12.94
N ILE A 24 -22.34 -5.55 11.95
CA ILE A 24 -22.40 -4.11 11.80
C ILE A 24 -22.92 -3.62 13.15
N PRO A 25 -22.14 -2.90 13.97
CA PRO A 25 -22.73 -2.27 15.13
C PRO A 25 -23.70 -1.25 14.55
N THR A 26 -25.00 -1.57 14.66
CA THR A 26 -26.03 -0.56 14.54
C THR A 26 -25.74 0.43 15.65
N HIS A 27 -24.97 1.47 15.33
CA HIS A 27 -24.80 2.61 16.20
C HIS A 27 -26.20 3.20 16.39
N ALA A 28 -26.84 2.83 17.50
CA ALA A 28 -28.01 3.51 17.98
C ALA A 28 -27.62 4.99 18.11
N MET A 29 -28.22 5.84 17.28
CA MET A 29 -28.12 7.27 17.47
C MET A 29 -28.52 7.58 18.92
N PRO A 30 -27.67 8.22 19.73
CA PRO A 30 -28.14 8.76 21.00
C PRO A 30 -29.17 9.83 20.65
N THR A 31 -30.45 9.53 20.86
CA THR A 31 -31.46 10.56 21.02
C THR A 31 -31.05 11.33 22.28
N SER A 32 -30.34 12.44 22.10
CA SER A 32 -30.07 13.38 23.18
C SER A 32 -31.41 13.83 23.75
N ALA A 33 -31.81 13.23 24.87
CA ALA A 33 -32.88 13.74 25.70
C ALA A 33 -32.41 15.10 26.21
N VAL A 34 -32.98 16.16 25.65
CA VAL A 34 -32.84 17.51 26.20
C VAL A 34 -33.44 17.45 27.61
N PRO A 35 -32.67 17.67 28.69
CA PRO A 35 -33.26 17.75 30.02
C PRO A 35 -34.18 18.97 30.02
N ILE A 36 -35.48 18.72 30.13
CA ILE A 36 -36.44 19.75 30.50
C ILE A 36 -36.14 20.04 31.98
N SER A 37 -35.28 21.03 32.21
CA SER A 37 -35.09 21.59 33.54
C SER A 37 -36.46 22.03 34.07
N ALA A 38 -36.97 21.32 35.05
CA ALA A 38 -38.16 21.72 35.79
C ALA A 38 -37.86 23.07 36.45
N ILE A 39 -38.44 24.13 35.90
CA ILE A 39 -38.40 25.46 36.51
C ILE A 39 -39.20 25.35 37.81
N PRO A 40 -38.60 25.58 38.99
CA PRO A 40 -39.37 25.64 40.22
C PRO A 40 -40.35 26.80 40.09
N THR A 41 -41.65 26.48 40.17
CA THR A 41 -42.71 27.48 40.30
C THR A 41 -42.62 28.06 41.71
N GLY A 42 -41.65 28.96 41.91
CA GLY A 42 -41.63 29.84 43.06
C GLY A 42 -42.79 30.81 42.93
N ALA A 43 -43.76 30.71 43.84
CA ALA A 43 -44.86 31.66 43.95
C ALA A 43 -44.27 33.05 44.20
N VAL A 44 -44.37 33.93 43.20
CA VAL A 44 -43.99 35.34 43.35
C VAL A 44 -45.17 36.06 44.01
N PRO A 45 -45.00 36.71 45.18
CA PRO A 45 -46.04 37.55 45.73
C PRO A 45 -46.33 38.69 44.76
N THR A 46 -47.61 38.85 44.41
CA THR A 46 -48.09 39.96 43.59
C THR A 46 -48.06 41.22 44.45
N SER A 47 -46.96 41.97 44.38
CA SER A 47 -46.95 43.38 44.79
C SER A 47 -47.22 44.24 43.56
N ALA A 48 -48.37 44.91 43.57
CA ALA A 48 -48.75 45.91 42.59
C ALA A 48 -47.80 47.11 42.66
N GLY A 49 -46.94 47.24 41.66
CA GLY A 49 -46.09 48.42 41.42
C GLY A 49 -46.66 49.32 40.31
N PRO A 50 -46.25 50.59 40.24
CA PRO A 50 -46.96 51.64 39.51
C PRO A 50 -46.87 51.51 38.00
N VAL A 51 -47.94 51.93 37.32
CA VAL A 51 -48.06 51.99 35.86
C VAL A 51 -47.22 53.15 35.32
N GLU A 52 -46.05 52.85 34.75
CA GLU A 52 -45.22 53.83 34.02
C GLU A 52 -45.49 53.81 32.49
N PRO A 53 -45.18 54.92 31.78
CA PRO A 53 -45.62 55.17 30.42
C PRO A 53 -44.95 54.24 29.39
N ARG A 54 -45.74 53.36 28.78
CA ARG A 54 -45.34 52.25 27.89
C ARG A 54 -44.74 52.63 26.52
N ARG A 55 -44.49 53.92 26.21
CA ARG A 55 -44.11 54.33 24.83
C ARG A 55 -42.60 54.40 24.56
N SER A 56 -41.76 54.58 25.59
CA SER A 56 -40.30 54.71 25.41
C SER A 56 -39.54 53.37 25.48
N ARG A 57 -40.00 52.45 26.33
CA ARG A 57 -39.29 51.18 26.65
C ARG A 57 -39.16 50.21 25.47
N ARG A 58 -40.09 50.23 24.51
CA ARG A 58 -40.05 49.33 23.34
C ARG A 58 -38.91 49.68 22.39
N VAL A 59 -38.64 50.98 22.19
CA VAL A 59 -37.57 51.43 21.28
C VAL A 59 -36.20 51.06 21.84
N THR A 60 -35.98 51.27 23.15
CA THR A 60 -34.74 50.89 23.82
C THR A 60 -34.51 49.38 23.79
N VAL A 61 -35.54 48.56 24.02
CA VAL A 61 -35.42 47.10 23.98
C VAL A 61 -35.07 46.60 22.58
N VAL A 62 -35.71 47.12 21.53
CA VAL A 62 -35.39 46.75 20.14
C VAL A 62 -33.97 47.19 19.77
N ALA A 63 -33.55 48.39 20.17
CA ALA A 63 -32.20 48.88 19.91
C ALA A 63 -31.13 48.00 20.59
N VAL A 64 -31.33 47.62 21.85
CA VAL A 64 -30.42 46.73 22.58
C VAL A 64 -30.35 45.35 21.93
N LEU A 65 -31.49 44.77 21.55
CA LEU A 65 -31.53 43.47 20.86
C LEU A 65 -30.82 43.51 19.51
N ALA A 66 -31.02 44.58 18.73
CA ALA A 66 -30.34 44.76 17.45
C ALA A 66 -28.82 44.82 17.64
N VAL A 67 -28.33 45.57 18.64
CA VAL A 67 -26.89 45.66 18.94
C VAL A 67 -26.34 44.31 19.39
N VAL A 68 -27.01 43.61 20.31
CA VAL A 68 -26.60 42.28 20.77
C VAL A 68 -26.55 41.29 19.61
N PHE A 69 -27.55 41.32 18.73
CA PHE A 69 -27.60 40.44 17.56
C PHE A 69 -26.47 40.73 16.58
N LEU A 70 -26.17 42.01 16.33
CA LEU A 70 -25.09 42.43 15.44
C LEU A 70 -23.72 42.01 16.00
N LEU A 71 -23.48 42.21 17.31
CA LEU A 71 -22.26 41.76 17.98
C LEU A 71 -22.12 40.24 17.97
N ALA A 72 -23.21 39.50 18.21
CA ALA A 72 -23.19 38.05 18.13
C ALA A 72 -22.91 37.57 16.71
N PHE A 73 -23.54 38.17 15.69
CA PHE A 73 -23.33 37.80 14.29
C PHE A 73 -21.88 38.05 13.85
N VAL A 74 -21.34 39.23 14.16
CA VAL A 74 -19.93 39.57 13.84
C VAL A 74 -18.96 38.66 14.60
N GLY A 75 -19.19 38.43 15.90
CA GLY A 75 -18.35 37.54 16.71
C GLY A 75 -18.32 36.11 16.17
N ASN A 76 -19.48 35.55 15.82
CA ASN A 76 -19.58 34.22 15.21
C ASN A 76 -18.93 34.19 13.82
N GLY A 77 -19.12 35.23 13.00
CA GLY A 77 -18.50 35.33 11.67
C GLY A 77 -16.98 35.29 11.71
N VAL A 78 -16.36 36.05 12.62
CA VAL A 78 -14.89 36.05 12.82
C VAL A 78 -14.40 34.68 13.28
N ALA A 79 -15.12 34.01 14.19
CA ALA A 79 -14.76 32.67 14.64
C ALA A 79 -14.78 31.64 13.49
N VAL A 80 -15.80 31.68 12.63
CA VAL A 80 -15.90 30.80 11.45
C VAL A 80 -14.75 31.06 10.48
N LEU A 81 -14.41 32.33 10.20
CA LEU A 81 -13.29 32.68 9.33
C LEU A 81 -11.94 32.19 9.88
N ALA A 82 -11.73 32.31 11.20
CA ALA A 82 -10.50 31.82 11.85
C ALA A 82 -10.37 30.29 11.76
N VAL A 83 -11.46 29.55 11.94
CA VAL A 83 -11.48 28.09 11.77
C VAL A 83 -11.24 27.70 10.31
N GLN A 84 -11.87 28.41 9.36
CA GLN A 84 -11.69 28.16 7.93
C GLN A 84 -10.23 28.39 7.50
N ALA A 85 -9.58 29.44 8.00
CA ALA A 85 -8.17 29.70 7.72
C ALA A 85 -7.26 28.57 8.24
N ARG A 86 -7.52 28.05 9.45
CA ARG A 86 -6.78 26.90 10.00
C ARG A 86 -6.97 25.65 9.15
N LEU A 87 -8.21 25.35 8.77
CA LEU A 87 -8.52 24.20 7.91
C LEU A 87 -7.85 24.30 6.54
N ASN A 88 -7.79 25.49 5.95
CA ASN A 88 -7.11 25.69 4.67
C ASN A 88 -5.60 25.46 4.80
N ASN A 89 -4.97 25.90 5.90
CA ASN A 89 -3.55 25.62 6.18
C ASN A 89 -3.28 24.12 6.38
N GLU A 90 -4.16 23.41 7.10
CA GLU A 90 -4.03 21.96 7.28
C GLU A 90 -4.20 21.19 5.97
N LYS A 91 -5.19 21.57 5.14
CA LYS A 91 -5.38 21.00 3.81
C LYS A 91 -4.16 21.22 2.91
N ALA A 92 -3.59 22.43 2.92
CA ALA A 92 -2.38 22.73 2.17
C ALA A 92 -1.23 21.82 2.60
N LYS A 93 -0.98 21.68 3.91
CA LYS A 93 0.06 20.81 4.46
C LYS A 93 -0.13 19.34 4.05
N LEU A 94 -1.35 18.81 4.18
CA LEU A 94 -1.69 17.44 3.77
C LEU A 94 -1.50 17.23 2.27
N SER A 95 -1.89 18.21 1.44
CA SER A 95 -1.71 18.12 -0.01
C SER A 95 -0.23 18.08 -0.41
N THR A 96 0.63 18.86 0.27
CA THR A 96 2.07 18.86 0.04
C THR A 96 2.70 17.55 0.49
N GLU A 97 2.28 16.98 1.63
CA GLU A 97 2.78 15.70 2.10
C GLU A 97 2.40 14.56 1.14
N LEU A 98 1.15 14.53 0.65
CA LEU A 98 0.70 13.53 -0.31
C LEU A 98 1.49 13.65 -1.64
N ALA A 99 1.68 14.86 -2.14
CA ALA A 99 2.48 15.10 -3.35
C ALA A 99 3.93 14.64 -3.18
N ALA A 100 4.53 14.88 -2.01
CA ALA A 100 5.88 14.41 -1.71
C ALA A 100 5.98 12.88 -1.68
N ARG A 101 4.99 12.19 -1.10
CA ARG A 101 4.92 10.72 -1.11
C ARG A 101 4.75 10.16 -2.52
N GLN A 102 3.84 10.74 -3.30
CA GLN A 102 3.65 10.34 -4.70
C GLN A 102 4.92 10.51 -5.53
N HIS A 103 5.64 11.62 -5.34
CA HIS A 103 6.92 11.85 -6.01
C HIS A 103 7.98 10.83 -5.57
N ALA A 104 8.06 10.50 -4.27
CA ALA A 104 8.98 9.49 -3.76
C ALA A 104 8.67 8.09 -4.32
N GLU A 105 7.39 7.71 -4.41
CA GLU A 105 6.97 6.45 -5.02
C GLU A 105 7.30 6.39 -6.51
N ALA A 106 7.04 7.48 -7.25
CA ALA A 106 7.40 7.58 -8.67
C ALA A 106 8.93 7.47 -8.88
N ALA A 107 9.73 8.13 -8.03
CA ALA A 107 11.18 8.04 -8.08
C ALA A 107 11.68 6.62 -7.77
N ALA A 108 11.09 5.94 -6.78
CA ALA A 108 11.43 4.56 -6.45
C ALA A 108 11.11 3.60 -7.61
N ARG A 109 9.99 3.81 -8.32
CA ARG A 109 9.65 3.04 -9.53
C ARG A 109 10.64 3.29 -10.67
N ALA A 110 10.98 4.56 -10.93
CA ALA A 110 11.95 4.90 -11.96
C ALA A 110 13.35 4.30 -11.67
N ASP A 111 13.75 4.26 -10.40
CA ASP A 111 14.98 3.60 -9.97
C ASP A 111 14.94 2.08 -10.18
N LEU A 112 13.82 1.42 -9.83
CA LEU A 112 13.62 -0.02 -10.09
C LEU A 112 13.70 -0.33 -11.60
N GLU A 113 13.04 0.46 -12.44
CA GLU A 113 13.12 0.29 -13.90
C GLU A 113 14.54 0.48 -14.43
N THR A 114 15.28 1.42 -13.87
CA THR A 114 16.68 1.67 -14.25
C THR A 114 17.55 0.49 -13.87
N ARG A 115 17.41 -0.03 -12.64
CA ARG A 115 18.13 -1.24 -12.19
C ARG A 115 17.74 -2.48 -12.99
N PHE A 116 16.48 -2.60 -13.39
CA PHE A 116 16.00 -3.68 -14.24
C PHE A 116 16.69 -3.66 -15.62
N LYS A 117 16.76 -2.49 -16.25
CA LYS A 117 17.48 -2.31 -17.53
C LYS A 117 18.97 -2.62 -17.38
N GLN A 118 19.59 -2.22 -16.26
CA GLN A 118 21.00 -2.49 -15.99
C GLN A 118 21.30 -3.96 -15.70
N ALA A 119 20.35 -4.69 -15.11
CA ALA A 119 20.49 -6.12 -14.83
C ALA A 119 20.58 -6.99 -16.10
N ASP A 120 20.08 -6.48 -17.24
CA ASP A 120 20.14 -7.11 -18.56
C ASP A 120 19.73 -8.60 -18.53
N LEU A 121 18.60 -8.85 -17.87
CA LEU A 121 18.01 -10.19 -17.77
C LEU A 121 17.84 -10.89 -19.13
N PRO A 122 17.44 -10.22 -20.23
CA PRO A 122 17.39 -10.84 -21.55
C PRO A 122 18.73 -11.42 -22.01
N ARG A 123 19.85 -10.70 -21.79
CA ARG A 123 21.19 -11.19 -22.12
C ARG A 123 21.64 -12.32 -21.21
N LYS A 124 21.31 -12.27 -19.92
CA LYS A 124 21.57 -13.37 -18.99
C LYS A 124 20.81 -14.63 -19.39
N LEU A 125 19.53 -14.50 -19.78
CA LEU A 125 18.72 -15.62 -20.30
C LEU A 125 19.32 -16.19 -21.59
N GLN A 126 19.78 -15.32 -22.50
CA GLN A 126 20.48 -15.78 -23.70
C GLN A 126 21.76 -16.53 -23.36
N THR A 127 22.52 -16.06 -22.36
CA THR A 127 23.72 -16.73 -21.87
C THR A 127 23.39 -18.13 -21.34
N VAL A 128 22.29 -18.30 -20.59
CA VAL A 128 21.82 -19.62 -20.14
C VAL A 128 21.58 -20.54 -21.34
N ARG A 129 20.83 -20.08 -22.35
CA ARG A 129 20.54 -20.86 -23.57
C ARG A 129 21.79 -21.23 -24.36
N ASP A 130 22.75 -20.31 -24.48
CA ASP A 130 24.01 -20.58 -25.17
C ASP A 130 24.85 -21.62 -24.43
N ARG A 131 24.87 -21.59 -23.09
CA ARG A 131 25.56 -22.58 -22.26
C ARG A 131 24.87 -23.95 -22.28
N ASP A 132 23.55 -23.97 -22.35
CA ASP A 132 22.75 -25.18 -22.50
C ASP A 132 23.04 -25.87 -23.84
N ARG A 133 23.03 -25.10 -24.95
CA ARG A 133 23.42 -25.60 -26.27
C ARG A 133 24.86 -26.13 -26.28
N ALA A 134 25.80 -25.41 -25.68
CA ALA A 134 27.19 -25.87 -25.59
C ALA A 134 27.35 -27.17 -24.77
N ALA A 135 26.53 -27.36 -23.73
CA ALA A 135 26.52 -28.62 -22.97
C ALA A 135 25.96 -29.78 -23.80
N SER A 136 24.90 -29.53 -24.56
CA SER A 136 24.31 -30.50 -25.50
C SER A 136 25.29 -30.89 -26.60
N ASP A 137 25.97 -29.92 -27.23
CA ASP A 137 26.97 -30.15 -28.26
C ASP A 137 28.15 -30.98 -27.72
N ALA A 138 28.58 -30.72 -26.48
CA ALA A 138 29.63 -31.51 -25.83
C ALA A 138 29.21 -32.96 -25.55
N LEU A 139 27.93 -33.19 -25.22
CA LEU A 139 27.38 -34.53 -25.02
C LEU A 139 27.34 -35.32 -26.33
N ILE A 140 26.87 -34.70 -27.42
CA ILE A 140 26.84 -35.29 -28.77
C ILE A 140 28.27 -35.63 -29.22
N ALA A 141 29.19 -34.67 -29.08
CA ALA A 141 30.60 -34.88 -29.43
C ALA A 141 31.23 -36.04 -28.66
N TRP A 142 30.95 -36.15 -27.36
CA TRP A 142 31.40 -37.29 -26.55
C TRP A 142 30.81 -38.62 -27.01
N GLY A 143 29.52 -38.66 -27.34
CA GLY A 143 28.86 -39.88 -27.87
C GLY A 143 29.47 -40.39 -29.18
N THR A 144 30.06 -39.49 -29.98
CA THR A 144 30.76 -39.83 -31.23
C THR A 144 32.27 -40.05 -31.09
N SER A 145 32.85 -39.76 -29.92
CA SER A 145 34.29 -39.80 -29.67
C SER A 145 34.79 -41.21 -29.34
N SER A 146 35.95 -41.59 -29.87
CA SER A 146 36.67 -42.81 -29.49
C SER A 146 37.45 -42.70 -28.18
N GLN A 147 37.53 -41.50 -27.58
CA GLN A 147 38.22 -41.23 -26.32
C GLN A 147 37.23 -40.86 -25.20
N PRO A 148 36.72 -41.84 -24.43
CA PRO A 148 35.60 -41.63 -23.52
C PRO A 148 35.97 -40.83 -22.25
N LEU A 149 37.22 -40.88 -21.80
CA LEU A 149 37.63 -40.30 -20.51
C LEU A 149 37.87 -38.78 -20.57
N SER A 150 38.45 -38.27 -21.66
CA SER A 150 38.74 -36.83 -21.81
C SER A 150 37.46 -36.01 -21.99
N GLY A 151 36.50 -36.52 -22.76
CA GLY A 151 35.22 -35.83 -23.00
C GLY A 151 34.34 -35.69 -21.75
N LEU A 152 34.47 -36.58 -20.77
CA LEU A 152 33.71 -36.48 -19.51
C LEU A 152 34.05 -35.21 -18.73
N LYS A 153 35.31 -34.76 -18.77
CA LYS A 153 35.74 -33.51 -18.12
C LYS A 153 35.09 -32.30 -18.79
N THR A 154 35.04 -32.28 -20.12
CA THR A 154 34.40 -31.22 -20.92
C THR A 154 32.90 -31.14 -20.65
N ILE A 155 32.19 -32.28 -20.63
CA ILE A 155 30.75 -32.32 -20.31
C ILE A 155 30.49 -31.76 -18.90
N ARG A 156 31.28 -32.19 -17.90
CA ARG A 156 31.14 -31.71 -16.52
C ARG A 156 31.36 -30.21 -16.42
N GLN A 157 32.37 -29.70 -17.12
CA GLN A 157 32.66 -28.27 -17.16
C GLN A 157 31.53 -27.47 -17.83
N ALA A 158 30.98 -27.95 -18.94
CA ALA A 158 29.87 -27.31 -19.64
C ALA A 158 28.60 -27.27 -18.77
N ARG A 159 28.25 -28.38 -18.13
CA ARG A 159 27.12 -28.47 -17.18
C ARG A 159 27.27 -27.51 -16.00
N ASN A 160 28.44 -27.51 -15.36
CA ASN A 160 28.71 -26.60 -14.24
C ASN A 160 28.62 -25.13 -14.68
N SER A 161 29.08 -24.81 -15.89
CA SER A 161 28.96 -23.47 -16.45
C SER A 161 27.51 -23.07 -16.74
N CYS A 162 26.68 -23.99 -17.23
CA CYS A 162 25.25 -23.74 -17.44
C CYS A 162 24.53 -23.53 -16.10
N GLN A 163 24.77 -24.40 -15.11
CA GLN A 163 24.16 -24.27 -13.78
C GLN A 163 24.55 -22.96 -13.09
N ALA A 164 25.81 -22.52 -13.23
CA ALA A 164 26.24 -21.22 -12.72
C ALA A 164 25.49 -20.05 -13.38
N ALA A 165 25.25 -20.11 -14.70
CA ALA A 165 24.49 -19.09 -15.42
C ALA A 165 23.00 -19.06 -14.98
N VAL A 166 22.39 -20.22 -14.72
CA VAL A 166 21.03 -20.32 -14.20
C VAL A 166 20.92 -19.66 -12.82
N ILE A 167 21.84 -19.99 -11.91
CA ILE A 167 21.87 -19.40 -10.56
C ILE A 167 22.03 -17.87 -10.63
N ASP A 168 22.92 -17.38 -11.51
CA ASP A 168 23.11 -15.94 -11.72
C ASP A 168 21.86 -15.26 -12.27
N TYR A 169 21.16 -15.87 -13.23
CA TYR A 169 19.88 -15.37 -13.74
C TYR A 169 18.83 -15.32 -12.61
N ASP A 170 18.60 -16.43 -11.91
CA ASP A 170 17.56 -16.53 -10.87
C ASP A 170 17.83 -15.56 -9.71
N ALA A 171 19.09 -15.42 -9.28
CA ALA A 171 19.49 -14.47 -8.24
C ALA A 171 19.30 -13.01 -8.67
N THR A 172 19.46 -12.72 -9.96
CA THR A 172 19.22 -11.39 -10.52
C THR A 172 17.72 -11.12 -10.65
N ALA A 173 16.96 -12.09 -11.19
CA ALA A 173 15.51 -11.98 -11.40
C ALA A 173 14.74 -11.82 -10.08
N ALA A 174 15.18 -12.49 -9.01
CA ALA A 174 14.54 -12.40 -7.69
C ALA A 174 14.59 -11.01 -7.03
N GLN A 175 15.38 -10.07 -7.56
CA GLN A 175 15.46 -8.69 -7.08
C GLN A 175 14.34 -7.80 -7.63
N PHE A 176 13.60 -8.29 -8.63
CA PHE A 176 12.58 -7.52 -9.33
C PHE A 176 11.18 -8.08 -9.04
N PRO A 177 10.17 -7.21 -8.92
CA PRO A 177 8.78 -7.63 -8.81
C PRO A 177 8.27 -8.21 -10.14
N ASP A 178 7.24 -9.08 -10.06
CA ASP A 178 6.71 -9.83 -11.22
C ASP A 178 6.17 -8.93 -12.34
N ASP A 179 5.71 -7.71 -12.02
CA ASP A 179 5.21 -6.74 -13.00
C ASP A 179 6.30 -6.17 -13.92
N LEU A 180 7.56 -6.19 -13.48
CA LEU A 180 8.70 -5.82 -14.32
C LEU A 180 9.23 -6.99 -15.16
N LEU A 181 8.90 -8.23 -14.79
CA LEU A 181 9.35 -9.46 -15.46
C LEU A 181 8.43 -9.88 -16.61
N VAL A 182 7.59 -9.00 -17.16
CA VAL A 182 6.65 -9.34 -18.24
C VAL A 182 7.41 -9.86 -19.47
N GLY A 183 7.18 -11.13 -19.82
CA GLY A 183 7.85 -11.82 -20.93
C GLY A 183 9.17 -12.50 -20.57
N LEU A 184 9.58 -12.45 -19.30
CA LEU A 184 10.75 -13.15 -18.77
C LEU A 184 10.32 -14.15 -17.67
N PRO A 185 10.95 -15.32 -17.57
CA PRO A 185 10.66 -16.23 -16.48
C PRO A 185 11.20 -15.65 -15.16
N ASN A 186 10.41 -15.72 -14.09
CA ASN A 186 10.85 -15.32 -12.75
C ASN A 186 11.88 -16.30 -12.15
N ARG A 187 11.87 -17.54 -12.61
CA ARG A 187 12.90 -18.56 -12.40
C ARG A 187 13.04 -19.45 -13.62
N ILE A 188 14.26 -19.90 -13.88
CA ILE A 188 14.53 -20.91 -14.90
C ILE A 188 14.00 -22.26 -14.40
N ASN A 189 13.12 -22.88 -15.18
CA ASN A 189 12.67 -24.24 -14.92
C ASN A 189 13.66 -25.23 -15.54
N LEU A 190 14.46 -25.92 -14.72
CA LEU A 190 15.41 -26.94 -15.20
C LEU A 190 14.74 -28.15 -15.87
N ASN A 191 13.41 -28.29 -15.76
CA ASN A 191 12.65 -29.31 -16.48
C ASN A 191 12.25 -28.87 -17.90
N ASP A 192 12.36 -27.59 -18.23
CA ASP A 192 12.14 -27.09 -19.59
C ASP A 192 13.28 -27.55 -20.50
N GLU A 193 12.93 -28.08 -21.67
CA GLU A 193 13.87 -28.61 -22.65
C GLU A 193 14.87 -27.56 -23.13
N SER A 194 14.51 -26.27 -23.07
CA SER A 194 15.36 -25.16 -23.51
C SER A 194 16.35 -24.63 -22.46
N THR A 195 16.28 -25.13 -21.22
CA THR A 195 17.11 -24.67 -20.10
C THR A 195 17.58 -25.81 -19.19
N ASN A 196 17.59 -27.04 -19.69
CA ASN A 196 17.98 -28.22 -18.94
C ASN A 196 19.48 -28.50 -19.10
N CYS A 197 20.28 -27.94 -18.19
CA CYS A 197 21.74 -27.99 -18.20
C CYS A 197 22.42 -29.37 -18.25
N GLY A 198 21.71 -30.49 -18.38
CA GLY A 198 22.33 -31.82 -18.34
C GLY A 198 21.49 -32.97 -18.87
N ARG A 199 20.57 -32.73 -19.81
CA ARG A 199 19.96 -33.83 -20.56
C ARG A 199 20.90 -34.41 -21.61
#